data_AF-A0A068UPP9-F1
#
_entry.id   AF-A0A068UPP9-F1
#
_cell.length_a   1.000
_cell.length_b   1.000
_cell.length_c   1.000
_cell.angle_alpha   90.00
_cell.angle_beta   90.00
_cell.angle_gamma   90.00
#
_symmetry.space_group_name_H-M   'P 1'
#
loop_
_entity.id
_entity.type
_entity.pdbx_description
1 polymer ?
#
loop_
_entity_poly.entity_id
_entity_poly.type
_entity_poly.pdbx_seq_one_letter_code
_entity_poly.pdbx_strand_id
1 'polypeptide(L)'
;MIFSADVLDPNSKEVKELKDLILRILELVGKPNLADFFPILKPFDPQGIRRDIKPAYDGLHSLIENNIDRRMKQRASGIERSGDFLGALLDHSEQYGPDELDLPEVRLLLMDLFIGGTDATTATIEWAMAELLHNPEKMAKVKQELKGF
;
A
#
# COMPACT_ATOMS: atom_id res chain seq x y z
N MET A 1 4.31 7.89 8.43
CA MET A 1 2.94 7.32 8.54
C MET A 1 2.94 5.80 8.50
N ILE A 2 3.48 5.11 7.48
CA ILE A 2 3.64 3.63 7.52
C ILE A 2 5.05 3.17 7.89
N PHE A 3 6.10 3.64 7.18
CA PHE A 3 7.50 3.22 7.40
C PHE A 3 8.45 4.31 7.92
N SER A 4 7.95 5.52 8.14
CA SER A 4 8.76 6.73 8.46
C SER A 4 9.95 6.95 7.52
N ALA A 5 9.90 6.39 6.32
CA ALA A 5 10.75 6.83 5.22
C ALA A 5 10.40 8.29 4.89
N ASP A 6 11.33 9.01 4.26
CA ASP A 6 11.09 10.35 3.74
C ASP A 6 10.16 10.26 2.52
N VAL A 7 8.88 9.93 2.77
CA VAL A 7 7.79 9.81 1.78
C VAL A 7 7.44 11.20 1.19
N LEU A 8 8.10 12.25 1.66
CA LEU A 8 7.90 13.62 1.23
C LEU A 8 8.64 13.96 -0.09
N ASP A 9 9.54 13.09 -0.56
CA ASP A 9 10.08 13.21 -1.92
C ASP A 9 9.28 12.31 -2.89
N PRO A 10 8.29 12.86 -3.64
CA PRO A 10 7.60 12.14 -4.70
C PRO A 10 8.54 11.71 -5.85
N ASN A 11 9.79 12.21 -5.88
CA ASN A 11 10.81 11.76 -6.82
C ASN A 11 11.72 10.65 -6.31
N SER A 12 11.57 10.22 -5.05
CA SER A 12 12.35 9.13 -4.50
C SER A 12 12.14 7.84 -5.32
N LYS A 13 13.23 7.12 -5.55
CA LYS A 13 13.23 5.88 -6.34
C LYS A 13 12.29 4.84 -5.74
N GLU A 14 12.28 4.74 -4.42
CA GLU A 14 11.48 3.78 -3.65
C GLU A 14 9.97 4.04 -3.78
N VAL A 15 9.53 5.31 -3.75
CA VAL A 15 8.11 5.66 -3.94
C VAL A 15 7.66 5.39 -5.37
N LYS A 16 8.51 5.68 -6.37
CA LYS A 16 8.22 5.36 -7.78
C LYS A 16 8.08 3.86 -8.00
N GLU A 17 9.03 3.08 -7.48
CA GLU A 17 9.01 1.63 -7.57
C GLU A 17 7.76 1.04 -6.89
N LEU A 18 7.44 1.50 -5.67
CA LEU A 18 6.22 1.10 -4.97
C LEU A 18 4.95 1.40 -5.79
N LYS A 19 4.86 2.62 -6.33
CA LYS A 19 3.73 3.04 -7.16
C LYS A 19 3.58 2.17 -8.40
N ASP A 20 4.66 1.93 -9.12
CA ASP A 20 4.63 1.15 -10.36
C ASP A 20 4.22 -0.31 -10.10
N LEU A 21 4.69 -0.90 -9.00
CA LEU A 21 4.29 -2.25 -8.57
C LEU A 21 2.81 -2.32 -8.21
N ILE A 22 2.30 -1.37 -7.40
CA ILE A 22 0.88 -1.33 -7.00
C ILE A 22 -0.02 -1.13 -8.23
N LEU A 23 0.31 -0.18 -9.11
CA LEU A 23 -0.47 0.06 -10.32
C LEU A 23 -0.51 -1.19 -11.21
N ARG A 24 0.61 -1.91 -11.34
CA ARG A 24 0.65 -3.15 -12.10
C ARG A 24 -0.23 -4.25 -11.50
N ILE A 25 -0.23 -4.37 -10.16
CA ILE A 25 -1.10 -5.31 -9.45
C ILE A 25 -2.57 -4.96 -9.73
N LEU A 26 -2.97 -3.70 -9.52
CA LEU A 26 -4.34 -3.24 -9.72
C LEU A 26 -4.81 -3.42 -11.17
N GLU A 27 -3.95 -3.12 -12.15
CA GLU A 27 -4.25 -3.32 -13.58
C GLU A 27 -4.55 -4.79 -13.91
N LEU A 28 -3.83 -5.74 -13.28
CA LEU A 28 -3.98 -7.16 -13.54
C LEU A 28 -5.14 -7.78 -12.74
N VAL A 29 -5.34 -7.37 -11.48
CA VAL A 29 -6.48 -7.79 -10.65
C VAL A 29 -7.81 -7.27 -11.21
N GLY A 30 -7.82 -6.07 -11.80
CA GLY A 30 -9.01 -5.48 -12.41
C GLY A 30 -9.44 -6.14 -13.73
N LYS A 31 -8.62 -7.01 -14.32
CA LYS A 31 -8.96 -7.69 -15.59
C LYS A 31 -9.87 -8.89 -15.33
N PRO A 32 -10.98 -9.04 -16.08
CA PRO A 32 -11.79 -10.25 -16.03
C PRO A 32 -10.93 -11.47 -16.34
N ASN A 33 -10.99 -12.49 -15.48
CA ASN A 33 -10.18 -13.70 -15.60
C ASN A 33 -11.06 -14.96 -15.70
N LEU A 34 -11.01 -15.65 -16.84
CA LEU A 34 -11.76 -16.87 -17.13
C LEU A 34 -11.49 -17.98 -16.12
N ALA A 35 -10.28 -18.05 -15.55
CA ALA A 35 -9.95 -19.04 -14.52
C ALA A 35 -10.71 -18.83 -13.20
N ASP A 36 -11.23 -17.62 -12.95
CA ASP A 36 -12.04 -17.32 -11.77
C ASP A 36 -13.50 -17.78 -11.94
N PHE A 37 -14.00 -17.77 -13.18
CA PHE A 37 -15.34 -18.27 -13.52
C PHE A 37 -15.37 -19.77 -13.80
N PHE A 38 -14.30 -20.32 -14.36
CA PHE A 38 -14.19 -21.73 -14.75
C PHE A 38 -12.99 -22.38 -14.06
N PRO A 39 -13.18 -23.01 -12.89
CA PRO A 39 -12.08 -23.57 -12.10
C PRO A 39 -11.20 -24.59 -12.83
N ILE A 40 -11.75 -25.28 -13.83
CA ILE A 40 -11.00 -26.23 -14.68
C ILE A 40 -9.87 -25.53 -15.48
N LEU A 41 -9.98 -24.22 -15.72
CA LEU A 41 -8.98 -23.43 -16.43
C LEU A 41 -7.83 -22.93 -15.53
N LYS A 42 -7.95 -23.03 -14.19
CA LYS A 42 -6.95 -22.52 -13.24
C LYS A 42 -5.52 -23.02 -13.46
N PRO A 43 -5.28 -24.31 -13.76
CA PRO A 43 -3.92 -24.80 -13.99
C PRO A 43 -3.27 -24.26 -15.27
N PHE A 44 -4.09 -23.83 -16.24
CA PHE A 44 -3.62 -23.40 -17.57
C PHE A 44 -3.28 -21.92 -17.66
N ASP A 45 -3.81 -21.10 -16.73
CA ASP A 45 -3.64 -19.64 -16.74
C ASP A 45 -3.86 -19.04 -18.16
N PRO A 46 -5.05 -19.23 -18.77
CA PRO A 46 -5.27 -18.96 -20.19
C PRO A 46 -5.03 -17.50 -20.59
N GLN A 47 -5.14 -16.57 -19.64
CA GLN A 47 -4.89 -15.15 -19.85
C GLN A 47 -3.54 -14.69 -19.32
N GLY A 48 -2.74 -15.59 -18.74
CA GLY A 48 -1.43 -15.28 -18.18
C GLY A 48 -1.47 -14.37 -16.95
N ILE A 49 -2.64 -14.06 -16.39
CA ILE A 49 -2.81 -13.06 -15.32
C ILE A 49 -2.00 -13.48 -14.10
N ARG A 50 -2.06 -14.77 -13.73
CA ARG A 50 -1.32 -15.27 -12.56
C ARG A 50 0.19 -15.20 -12.78
N ARG A 51 0.65 -15.54 -13.98
CA ARG A 51 2.07 -15.44 -14.34
C ARG A 51 2.56 -13.98 -14.35
N ASP A 52 1.75 -13.08 -14.89
CA ASP A 52 2.13 -11.69 -15.13
C ASP A 52 2.06 -10.83 -13.86
N ILE A 53 1.22 -11.20 -12.88
CA ILE A 53 1.10 -10.47 -11.62
C ILE A 53 2.19 -10.84 -10.61
N LYS A 54 2.75 -12.06 -10.74
CA LYS A 54 3.75 -12.60 -9.82
C LYS A 54 4.97 -11.67 -9.62
N PRO A 55 5.63 -11.14 -10.67
CA PRO A 55 6.79 -10.27 -10.48
C PRO A 55 6.46 -8.99 -9.70
N ALA A 56 5.26 -8.43 -9.91
CA ALA A 56 4.83 -7.22 -9.21
C ALA A 56 4.56 -7.50 -7.71
N TYR A 57 3.92 -8.63 -7.41
CA TYR A 57 3.76 -9.10 -6.02
C TYR A 57 5.10 -9.38 -5.34
N ASP A 58 6.01 -10.09 -6.00
CA ASP A 58 7.34 -10.42 -5.45
C ASP A 58 8.15 -9.13 -5.16
N GLY A 59 8.05 -8.13 -6.03
CA GLY A 59 8.68 -6.82 -5.84
C GLY A 59 8.10 -6.06 -4.65
N LEU A 60 6.77 -5.99 -4.53
CA LEU A 60 6.10 -5.33 -3.41
C LEU A 60 6.44 -6.03 -2.08
N HIS A 61 6.43 -7.36 -2.09
CA HIS A 61 6.81 -8.18 -0.95
C HIS A 61 8.24 -7.88 -0.50
N SER A 62 9.17 -7.83 -1.44
CA SER A 62 10.58 -7.52 -1.17
C SER A 62 10.76 -6.13 -0.58
N LEU A 63 10.02 -5.12 -1.06
CA LEU A 63 10.06 -3.76 -0.48
C LEU A 63 9.59 -3.76 0.98
N ILE A 64 8.51 -4.49 1.29
CA ILE A 64 7.98 -4.61 2.65
C ILE A 64 8.97 -5.36 3.56
N GLU A 65 9.50 -6.50 3.10
CA GLU A 65 10.51 -7.27 3.84
C GLU A 65 11.74 -6.42 4.16
N ASN A 66 12.27 -5.69 3.18
CA ASN A 66 13.42 -4.80 3.37
C ASN A 66 13.15 -3.74 4.45
N ASN A 67 11.92 -3.21 4.51
CA ASN A 67 11.52 -2.24 5.53
C ASN A 67 11.42 -2.88 6.93
N ILE A 68 10.84 -4.08 7.03
CA ILE A 68 10.76 -4.85 8.26
C ILE A 68 12.17 -5.17 8.77
N ASP A 69 13.03 -5.72 7.92
CA ASP A 69 14.41 -6.09 8.29
C ASP A 69 15.23 -4.89 8.75
N ARG A 70 15.09 -3.76 8.04
CA ARG A 70 15.72 -2.48 8.45
C ARG A 70 15.25 -2.08 9.84
N ARG A 71 13.96 -2.19 10.13
CA ARG A 71 13.39 -1.82 11.43
C ARG A 71 13.84 -2.77 12.55
N MET A 72 13.89 -4.07 12.29
CA MET A 72 14.38 -5.07 13.26
C MET A 72 15.86 -4.82 13.61
N LYS A 73 16.70 -4.50 12.62
CA LYS A 73 18.12 -4.15 12.85
C LYS A 73 18.27 -2.86 13.68
N GLN A 74 17.43 -1.85 13.44
CA GLN A 74 17.42 -0.62 14.23
C GLN A 74 17.08 -0.89 15.69
N ARG A 75 16.05 -1.71 15.95
CA ARG A 75 15.65 -2.11 17.31
C ARG A 75 16.77 -2.87 18.04
N ALA A 76 17.40 -3.83 17.36
CA ALA A 76 18.51 -4.59 17.92
C ALA A 76 19.73 -3.72 18.27
N SER A 77 19.90 -2.58 17.58
CA SER A 77 20.99 -1.62 17.82
C SER A 77 20.66 -0.57 18.90
N GLY A 78 19.50 -0.67 19.55
CA GLY A 78 19.08 0.28 20.58
C GLY A 78 18.64 1.65 20.06
N ILE A 79 18.40 1.77 18.74
CA ILE A 79 17.85 3.00 18.16
C ILE A 79 16.40 3.18 18.64
N GLU A 80 16.00 4.43 18.88
CA GLU A 80 14.65 4.78 19.31
C GLU A 80 13.58 4.18 18.38
N ARG A 81 12.52 3.63 18.99
CA ARG A 81 11.42 3.02 18.26
C ARG A 81 10.66 4.10 17.48
N SER A 82 10.43 3.85 16.20
CA SER A 82 9.61 4.74 15.37
C SER A 82 8.13 4.60 15.72
N GLY A 83 7.45 5.72 15.93
CA GLY A 83 6.00 5.79 16.18
C GLY A 83 5.13 5.72 14.92
N ASP A 84 5.55 4.96 13.91
CA ASP A 84 4.75 4.72 12.70
C ASP A 84 3.98 3.40 12.77
N PHE A 85 3.17 3.15 11.74
CA PHE A 85 2.34 1.95 11.68
C PHE A 85 3.14 0.65 11.76
N LEU A 86 4.26 0.52 11.03
CA LEU A 86 5.14 -0.64 11.14
C LEU A 86 5.69 -0.78 12.58
N GLY A 87 6.06 0.32 13.22
CA GLY A 87 6.50 0.35 14.61
C GLY A 87 5.42 -0.19 15.55
N ALA A 88 4.18 0.28 15.40
CA ALA A 88 3.05 -0.17 16.20
C ALA A 88 2.75 -1.67 16.02
N LEU A 89 2.80 -2.19 14.79
CA LEU A 89 2.58 -3.61 14.52
C LEU A 89 3.67 -4.49 15.15
N LEU A 90 4.93 -4.07 15.04
CA LEU A 90 6.05 -4.80 15.65
C LEU A 90 6.02 -4.71 17.18
N ASP A 91 5.63 -3.57 17.75
CA ASP A 91 5.44 -3.42 19.20
C ASP A 91 4.32 -4.32 19.72
N HIS A 92 3.23 -4.43 18.97
CA HIS A 92 2.12 -5.33 19.30
C HIS A 92 2.57 -6.80 19.27
N SER A 93 3.26 -7.22 18.20
CA SER A 93 3.81 -8.58 18.07
C SER A 93 4.76 -8.94 19.21
N GLU A 94 5.64 -8.01 19.61
CA GLU A 94 6.55 -8.19 20.75
C GLU A 94 5.82 -8.28 22.10
N GLN A 95 4.75 -7.49 22.29
CA GLN A 95 4.04 -7.40 23.56
C GLN A 95 3.13 -8.59 23.83
N TYR A 96 2.39 -9.04 22.80
CA TYR A 96 1.35 -10.06 22.96
C TYR A 96 1.78 -11.45 22.45
N GLY A 97 2.90 -11.51 21.72
CA GLY A 97 3.46 -12.76 21.21
C GLY A 97 2.88 -13.17 19.84
N PRO A 98 3.45 -14.23 19.24
CA PRO A 98 3.12 -14.66 17.88
C PRO A 98 1.73 -15.29 17.74
N ASP A 99 1.07 -15.65 18.84
CA ASP A 99 -0.30 -16.19 18.81
C ASP A 99 -1.35 -15.10 18.51
N GLU A 100 -1.01 -13.83 18.74
CA GLU A 100 -1.88 -12.68 18.47
C GLU A 100 -1.54 -12.00 17.14
N LEU A 101 -0.23 -11.80 16.88
CA LEU A 101 0.25 -11.22 15.62
C LEU A 101 1.69 -11.66 15.35
N ASP A 102 1.89 -12.49 14.33
CA ASP A 102 3.22 -12.91 13.90
C ASP A 102 3.79 -12.05 12.75
N LEU A 103 5.08 -12.26 12.44
CA LEU A 103 5.76 -11.47 11.40
C LEU A 103 5.19 -11.70 9.98
N PRO A 104 4.84 -12.93 9.56
CA PRO A 104 4.05 -13.17 8.36
C PRO A 104 2.75 -12.36 8.29
N GLU A 105 1.98 -12.29 9.37
CA GLU A 105 0.72 -11.53 9.43
C GLU A 105 0.96 -10.02 9.32
N VAL A 106 1.98 -9.48 10.02
CA VAL A 106 2.41 -8.08 9.85
C VAL A 106 2.67 -7.76 8.37
N ARG A 107 3.34 -8.68 7.66
CA ARG A 107 3.67 -8.49 6.25
C ARG A 107 2.43 -8.48 5.36
N LEU A 108 1.49 -9.40 5.60
CA LEU A 108 0.22 -9.47 4.86
C LEU A 108 -0.60 -8.20 5.08
N LEU A 109 -0.72 -7.74 6.33
CA LEU A 109 -1.43 -6.49 6.66
C LEU A 109 -0.83 -5.27 5.93
N LEU A 110 0.49 -5.19 5.85
CA LEU A 110 1.15 -4.12 5.11
C LEU A 110 0.86 -4.21 3.61
N MET A 111 0.90 -5.41 3.02
CA MET A 111 0.54 -5.60 1.61
C MET A 111 -0.90 -5.16 1.32
N ASP A 112 -1.85 -5.61 2.14
CA ASP A 112 -3.27 -5.30 1.98
C ASP A 112 -3.53 -3.79 2.11
N LEU A 113 -2.86 -3.14 3.06
CA LEU A 113 -2.95 -1.69 3.26
C LEU A 113 -2.44 -0.92 2.03
N PHE A 114 -1.30 -1.31 1.45
CA PHE A 114 -0.75 -0.63 0.28
C PHE A 114 -1.61 -0.83 -0.97
N ILE A 115 -2.07 -2.05 -1.23
CA ILE A 115 -2.88 -2.36 -2.42
C ILE A 115 -4.27 -1.73 -2.29
N GLY A 116 -4.96 -1.94 -1.17
CA GLY A 116 -6.34 -1.47 -0.98
C GLY A 116 -6.44 0.04 -0.70
N GLY A 117 -5.47 0.61 0.00
CA GLY A 117 -5.50 2.02 0.41
C GLY A 117 -5.16 3.00 -0.71
N THR A 118 -4.30 2.62 -1.64
CA THR A 118 -3.76 3.55 -2.65
C THR A 118 -4.79 3.92 -3.71
N ASP A 119 -5.50 2.94 -4.28
CA ASP A 119 -6.44 3.17 -5.38
C ASP A 119 -7.67 3.97 -4.92
N ALA A 120 -8.29 3.53 -3.81
CA ALA A 120 -9.49 4.13 -3.27
C ALA A 120 -9.30 5.60 -2.86
N THR A 121 -8.17 5.91 -2.21
CA THR A 121 -7.87 7.30 -1.80
C THR A 121 -7.53 8.18 -2.99
N THR A 122 -6.78 7.67 -3.96
CA THR A 122 -6.46 8.39 -5.20
C THR A 122 -7.73 8.75 -5.97
N ALA A 123 -8.59 7.76 -6.23
CA ALA A 123 -9.86 7.97 -6.90
C ALA A 123 -10.74 8.99 -6.16
N THR A 124 -10.83 8.90 -4.84
CA THR A 124 -11.62 9.83 -4.03
C THR A 124 -11.12 11.27 -4.16
N ILE A 125 -9.80 11.49 -4.14
CA ILE A 125 -9.20 12.83 -4.32
C ILE A 125 -9.46 13.34 -5.74
N GLU A 126 -9.28 12.51 -6.76
CA GLU A 126 -9.54 12.87 -8.16
C GLU A 126 -11.00 13.30 -8.35
N TRP A 127 -11.96 12.53 -7.83
CA TRP A 127 -13.38 12.89 -7.87
C TRP A 127 -13.68 14.16 -7.09
N ALA A 128 -13.12 14.33 -5.88
CA ALA A 128 -13.31 15.54 -5.10
C ALA A 128 -12.81 16.78 -5.85
N MET A 129 -11.64 16.71 -6.47
CA MET A 129 -11.08 17.80 -7.27
C MET A 129 -11.90 18.06 -8.53
N ALA A 130 -12.33 17.00 -9.23
CA ALA A 130 -13.21 17.12 -10.39
C ALA A 130 -14.52 17.82 -10.01
N GLU A 131 -15.19 17.41 -8.94
CA GLU A 131 -16.43 18.02 -8.45
C GLU A 131 -16.25 19.49 -8.06
N LEU A 132 -15.14 19.83 -7.39
CA LEU A 132 -14.85 21.22 -7.03
C LEU A 132 -14.58 22.09 -8.26
N LEU A 133 -13.88 21.58 -9.28
CA LEU A 133 -13.62 22.31 -10.52
C LEU A 133 -14.90 22.55 -11.33
N HIS A 134 -15.85 21.61 -11.31
CA HIS A 134 -17.15 21.77 -11.96
C HIS A 134 -18.13 22.66 -11.17
N ASN A 135 -17.88 22.90 -9.88
CA ASN A 135 -18.74 23.71 -9.02
C ASN A 135 -17.96 24.89 -8.37
N PRO A 136 -17.73 25.99 -9.11
CA PRO A 136 -16.92 27.12 -8.63
C PRO A 136 -17.38 27.73 -7.29
N GLU A 137 -18.69 27.73 -7.02
CA GLU A 137 -19.26 28.19 -5.75
C GLU A 137 -18.81 27.33 -4.56
N LYS A 138 -18.85 25.99 -4.71
CA LYS A 138 -18.37 25.06 -3.68
C LYS A 138 -16.87 25.21 -3.48
N MET A 139 -16.11 25.35 -4.55
CA MET A 139 -14.67 25.63 -4.50
C MET A 139 -14.35 26.94 -3.76
N ALA A 140 -15.12 28.01 -4.01
CA ALA A 140 -14.95 29.29 -3.32
C ALA A 140 -15.22 29.15 -1.81
N LYS A 141 -16.27 28.43 -1.43
CA LYS A 141 -16.61 28.15 -0.03
C LYS A 141 -15.49 27.37 0.68
N VAL A 142 -14.99 26.28 0.09
CA VAL A 142 -13.88 25.50 0.66
C VAL A 142 -12.63 26.38 0.85
N LYS A 143 -12.28 27.20 -0.15
CA LYS A 143 -11.16 28.15 -0.05
C LYS A 143 -11.36 29.20 1.05
N GLN A 144 -12.60 29.64 1.29
CA GLN A 144 -12.91 30.58 2.35
C GLN A 144 -12.78 29.92 3.73
N GLU A 145 -13.31 28.71 3.90
CA GLU A 145 -13.19 27.94 5.14
C GLU A 145 -11.72 27.67 5.49
N LEU A 146 -10.89 27.28 4.52
CA LEU A 146 -9.45 27.07 4.72
C LEU A 146 -8.69 28.31 5.15
N LYS A 147 -9.14 29.52 4.79
CA LYS A 147 -8.52 30.78 5.25
C LYS A 147 -8.94 31.16 6.68
N GLY A 148 -9.97 30.51 7.22
CA GLY A 148 -10.44 30.72 8.58
C GLY A 148 -9.70 29.88 9.64
N PHE A 149 -8.85 28.95 9.21
CA PHE A 149 -7.90 28.21 10.06
C PHE A 149 -6.55 28.90 10.08
#